data_AF-A0A166BBY4-F1
#
_entry.id   AF-A0A166BBY4-F1
#
_cell.length_a   1.000
_cell.length_b   1.000
_cell.length_c   1.000
_cell.angle_alpha   90.00
_cell.angle_beta   90.00
_cell.angle_gamma   90.00
#
_symmetry.space_group_name_H-M   'P 1'
#
loop_
_entity.id
_entity.type
_entity.pdbx_description
1 polymer ?
#
loop_
_entity_poly.entity_id
_entity_poly.type
_entity_poly.pdbx_seq_one_letter_code
_entity_poly.pdbx_strand_id
1 'polypeptide(L)'
;MPYKGINPDIVAKDMRPELRRACFESEILLLFADMMADPDFLIHFSIFSLCIARCTLFLVRAWILEIDEQPASGTALMSPQSARAFFDKIELACLNLFWEDRSRILSTYERDMGYALSELQGALYSILIIRARTLELDKVFVSPGMLKTTVLFWVHGHTNVAEDEEAHFSRLYLATRERTMFLLLDTFFQGSQCWAGAPRDDFESTIPPEHKDTLAEILQDIGPGRLLRAMLNTIKYSQFMRYGLQRLRDCLVACQCLYLQTGDASFKEVYLQMPMLQALESSSLVSRSDKRVPVDARDPVEEQQTLEAYCSAWTHMSIIGLACRISSISPSLIDPTSVWRIMLEGVTEALELSMETYPRRDDPEMAECVSYLQYFHNILLHSLSIWTGGIQDCKLGRGGFPKSVVESLVGNEIREASMWYGVIETMRGRFPGGIDIPAVAEVLDGWIMFGKALGFEESIERDRRPLARTCSWRDCVHFTVPASKPLMVCKGCKENRYCSTACQRSDWKQGGHRVKCRRLKT
;
A
#
# COMPACT_ATOMS: atom_id res chain seq x y z
N MET A 1 -24.37 -23.54 -9.25
CA MET A 1 -24.34 -22.23 -9.95
C MET A 1 -23.16 -21.43 -9.40
N PRO A 2 -22.40 -20.70 -10.23
CA PRO A 2 -21.34 -19.84 -9.71
C PRO A 2 -21.96 -18.76 -8.81
N TYR A 3 -21.52 -18.73 -7.55
CA TYR A 3 -21.93 -17.70 -6.59
C TYR A 3 -21.43 -16.34 -7.08
N LYS A 4 -22.33 -15.49 -7.59
CA LYS A 4 -22.03 -14.07 -7.82
C LYS A 4 -22.22 -13.36 -6.49
N GLY A 5 -21.12 -12.96 -5.85
CA GLY A 5 -21.18 -12.23 -4.59
C GLY A 5 -22.04 -10.98 -4.73
N ILE A 6 -22.98 -10.83 -3.80
CA ILE A 6 -23.91 -9.70 -3.77
C ILE A 6 -23.29 -8.65 -2.85
N ASN A 7 -23.16 -7.41 -3.32
CA ASN A 7 -22.67 -6.32 -2.50
C ASN A 7 -23.65 -6.05 -1.35
N PRO A 8 -23.25 -6.20 -0.07
CA PRO A 8 -24.14 -6.07 1.07
C PRO A 8 -24.73 -4.66 1.22
N ASP A 9 -24.02 -3.63 0.74
CA ASP A 9 -24.50 -2.25 0.79
C ASP A 9 -25.63 -2.00 -0.21
N ILE A 10 -25.61 -2.68 -1.37
CA ILE A 10 -26.71 -2.63 -2.34
C ILE A 10 -27.95 -3.27 -1.73
N VAL A 11 -27.81 -4.45 -1.12
CA VAL A 11 -28.94 -5.15 -0.47
C VAL A 11 -29.51 -4.34 0.68
N ALA A 12 -28.64 -3.76 1.53
CA ALA A 12 -29.07 -2.93 2.64
C ALA A 12 -29.82 -1.67 2.18
N LYS A 13 -29.36 -1.04 1.09
CA LYS A 13 -30.01 0.12 0.47
C LYS A 13 -31.35 -0.24 -0.17
N ASP A 14 -31.42 -1.37 -0.85
CA ASP A 14 -32.62 -1.84 -1.55
C ASP A 14 -33.65 -2.51 -0.63
N MET A 15 -33.26 -2.78 0.63
CA MET A 15 -34.17 -3.32 1.65
C MET A 15 -35.31 -2.33 1.91
N ARG A 16 -36.55 -2.77 1.67
CA ARG A 16 -37.74 -1.95 1.88
C ARG A 16 -37.80 -1.43 3.33
N PRO A 17 -38.16 -0.15 3.56
CA PRO A 17 -38.20 0.43 4.90
C PRO A 17 -39.06 -0.36 5.88
N GLU A 18 -40.18 -0.94 5.42
CA GLU A 18 -41.09 -1.75 6.26
C GLU A 18 -40.44 -3.06 6.69
N LEU A 19 -39.72 -3.72 5.78
CA LEU A 19 -38.97 -4.95 6.10
C LEU A 19 -37.83 -4.64 7.07
N ARG A 20 -37.09 -3.56 6.82
CA ARG A 20 -36.03 -3.09 7.70
C ARG A 20 -36.60 -2.89 9.11
N ARG A 21 -37.64 -2.07 9.25
CA ARG A 21 -38.32 -1.82 10.53
C ARG A 21 -38.78 -3.11 11.21
N ALA A 22 -39.46 -3.99 10.48
CA ALA A 22 -39.94 -5.26 11.03
C ALA A 22 -38.79 -6.15 11.56
N CYS A 23 -37.65 -6.19 10.86
CA CYS A 23 -36.47 -6.93 11.32
C CYS A 23 -35.93 -6.40 12.65
N PHE A 24 -35.83 -5.08 12.82
CA PHE A 24 -35.33 -4.47 14.06
C PHE A 24 -36.34 -4.51 15.21
N GLU A 25 -37.62 -4.25 14.93
CA GLU A 25 -38.71 -4.36 15.92
C GLU A 25 -38.90 -5.79 16.44
N SER A 26 -38.67 -6.78 15.59
CA SER A 26 -38.71 -8.20 15.97
C SER A 26 -37.41 -8.69 16.63
N GLU A 27 -36.45 -7.79 16.86
CA GLU A 27 -35.14 -8.09 17.45
C GLU A 27 -34.39 -9.23 16.74
N ILE A 28 -34.53 -9.36 15.41
CA ILE A 28 -33.98 -10.50 14.66
C ILE A 28 -32.44 -10.60 14.79
N LEU A 29 -31.76 -9.46 14.97
CA LEU A 29 -30.32 -9.43 15.23
C LEU A 29 -29.95 -10.06 16.57
N LEU A 30 -30.78 -9.93 17.61
CA LEU A 30 -30.57 -10.63 18.89
C LEU A 30 -30.71 -12.15 18.71
N LEU A 31 -31.70 -12.58 17.92
CA LEU A 31 -31.86 -14.00 17.58
C LEU A 31 -30.65 -14.53 16.82
N PHE A 32 -30.13 -13.78 15.84
CA PHE A 32 -28.92 -14.19 15.13
C PHE A 32 -27.69 -14.19 16.03
N ALA A 33 -27.57 -13.25 16.96
CA ALA A 33 -26.51 -13.26 17.96
C ALA A 33 -26.60 -14.49 18.88
N ASP A 34 -27.80 -14.91 19.28
CA ASP A 34 -28.00 -16.17 20.04
C ASP A 34 -27.59 -17.38 19.22
N MET A 35 -27.98 -17.45 17.95
CA MET A 35 -27.58 -18.53 17.05
C MET A 35 -26.07 -18.57 16.85
N MET A 36 -25.41 -17.42 16.74
CA MET A 36 -23.95 -17.32 16.62
C MET A 36 -23.22 -17.64 17.93
N ALA A 37 -23.88 -17.53 19.08
CA ALA A 37 -23.34 -17.89 20.38
C ALA A 37 -23.52 -19.39 20.71
N ASP A 38 -24.25 -20.14 19.88
CA ASP A 38 -24.42 -21.58 20.03
C ASP A 38 -23.08 -22.32 19.77
N PRO A 39 -22.61 -23.20 20.68
CA PRO A 39 -21.36 -23.95 20.52
C PRO A 39 -21.24 -24.75 19.21
N ASP A 40 -22.39 -25.16 18.66
CA ASP A 40 -22.46 -25.95 17.44
C ASP A 40 -22.64 -25.08 16.18
N PHE A 41 -22.67 -23.75 16.29
CA PHE A 41 -22.94 -22.84 15.17
C PHE A 41 -22.03 -23.08 13.95
N LEU A 42 -20.73 -23.28 14.17
CA LEU A 42 -19.76 -23.59 13.10
C LEU A 42 -19.65 -25.10 12.80
N ILE A 43 -20.34 -25.95 13.56
CA ILE A 43 -20.39 -27.41 13.39
C ILE A 43 -21.59 -27.84 12.55
N HIS A 44 -22.67 -27.06 12.62
CA HIS A 44 -23.83 -27.20 11.77
C HIS A 44 -23.44 -27.14 10.29
N PHE A 45 -24.43 -27.41 9.42
CA PHE A 45 -24.25 -27.28 7.99
C PHE A 45 -23.70 -25.88 7.66
N SER A 46 -22.56 -25.81 6.99
CA SER A 46 -21.90 -24.56 6.60
C SER A 46 -22.84 -23.57 5.89
N ILE A 47 -23.82 -24.07 5.14
CA ILE A 47 -24.87 -23.26 4.51
C ILE A 47 -25.79 -22.56 5.52
N PHE A 48 -26.07 -23.16 6.68
CA PHE A 48 -26.82 -22.52 7.77
C PHE A 48 -26.01 -21.37 8.35
N SER A 49 -24.75 -21.62 8.74
CA SER A 49 -23.85 -20.58 9.29
C SER A 49 -23.65 -19.45 8.30
N LEU A 50 -23.52 -19.76 7.00
CA LEU A 50 -23.44 -18.79 5.92
C LEU A 50 -24.71 -17.92 5.82
N CYS A 51 -25.89 -18.53 5.88
CA CYS A 51 -27.16 -17.80 5.84
C CYS A 51 -27.28 -16.84 7.03
N ILE A 52 -26.97 -17.29 8.25
CA ILE A 52 -27.02 -16.45 9.45
C ILE A 52 -25.98 -15.32 9.38
N ALA A 53 -24.75 -15.62 8.97
CA ALA A 53 -23.69 -14.62 8.81
C ALA A 53 -24.07 -13.53 7.80
N ARG A 54 -24.62 -13.94 6.65
CA ARG A 54 -25.04 -13.02 5.59
C ARG A 54 -26.23 -12.16 5.99
N CYS A 55 -27.26 -12.76 6.59
CA CYS A 55 -28.42 -12.01 7.08
C CYS A 55 -28.00 -11.01 8.16
N THR A 56 -27.12 -11.40 9.08
CA THR A 56 -26.50 -10.50 10.06
C THR A 56 -25.80 -9.35 9.34
N LEU A 57 -24.91 -9.63 8.38
CA LEU A 57 -24.20 -8.61 7.62
C LEU A 57 -25.16 -7.60 6.96
N PHE A 58 -26.18 -8.07 6.25
CA PHE A 58 -27.13 -7.19 5.58
C PHE A 58 -27.89 -6.29 6.56
N LEU A 59 -28.29 -6.82 7.72
CA LEU A 59 -29.00 -6.05 8.73
C LEU A 59 -28.10 -5.03 9.43
N VAL A 60 -26.86 -5.40 9.80
CA VAL A 60 -25.93 -4.41 10.38
C VAL A 60 -25.54 -3.34 9.36
N ARG A 61 -25.47 -3.66 8.05
CA ARG A 61 -25.32 -2.64 7.00
C ARG A 61 -26.51 -1.71 6.90
N ALA A 62 -27.73 -2.24 6.97
CA ALA A 62 -28.94 -1.44 7.00
C ALA A 62 -28.98 -0.51 8.22
N TRP A 63 -28.47 -0.97 9.37
CA TRP A 63 -28.31 -0.15 10.57
C TRP A 63 -27.30 0.98 10.38
N ILE A 64 -26.14 0.71 9.76
CA ILE A 64 -25.15 1.75 9.43
C ILE A 64 -25.76 2.85 8.55
N LEU A 65 -26.46 2.45 7.49
CA LEU A 65 -27.10 3.40 6.57
C LEU A 65 -28.12 4.27 7.29
N GLU A 66 -28.90 3.67 8.19
CA GLU A 66 -29.85 4.42 9.01
C GLU A 66 -29.14 5.45 9.90
N ILE A 67 -28.07 5.07 10.60
CA ILE A 67 -27.27 5.99 11.42
C ILE A 67 -26.72 7.15 10.58
N ASP A 68 -26.29 6.88 9.34
CA ASP A 68 -25.81 7.92 8.42
C ASP A 68 -26.95 8.81 7.86
N GLU A 69 -28.17 8.27 7.74
CA GLU A 69 -29.33 8.96 7.19
C GLU A 69 -30.12 9.78 8.24
N GLN A 70 -30.05 9.43 9.52
CA GLN A 70 -30.90 10.05 10.55
C GLN A 70 -30.58 11.55 10.75
N PRO A 71 -31.52 12.47 10.42
CA PRO A 71 -31.49 13.82 10.94
C PRO A 71 -31.89 13.80 12.42
N ALA A 72 -31.49 14.83 13.18
CA ALA A 72 -31.53 14.96 14.64
C ALA A 72 -32.88 14.70 15.39
N SER A 73 -33.92 14.20 14.74
CA SER A 73 -35.24 13.93 15.31
C SER A 73 -35.79 12.50 15.07
N GLY A 74 -35.03 11.59 14.45
CA GLY A 74 -35.45 10.22 14.17
C GLY A 74 -35.41 9.27 15.38
N THR A 75 -36.40 8.38 15.52
CA THR A 75 -36.32 7.22 16.41
C THR A 75 -35.38 6.18 15.81
N ALA A 76 -34.30 5.81 16.50
CA ALA A 76 -33.38 4.75 16.07
C ALA A 76 -34.12 3.41 15.82
N LEU A 77 -33.74 2.65 14.79
CA LEU A 77 -34.32 1.33 14.48
C LEU A 77 -34.17 0.36 15.64
N MET A 78 -33.05 0.42 16.35
CA MET A 78 -32.78 -0.41 17.52
C MET A 78 -32.72 0.45 18.78
N SER A 79 -33.41 0.01 19.83
CA SER A 79 -33.32 0.67 21.14
C SER A 79 -31.88 0.57 21.69
N PRO A 80 -31.39 1.54 22.49
CA PRO A 80 -30.07 1.44 23.10
C PRO A 80 -29.88 0.18 23.96
N GLN A 81 -30.96 -0.32 24.56
CA GLN A 81 -30.94 -1.55 25.36
C GLN A 81 -30.75 -2.78 24.47
N SER A 82 -31.52 -2.90 23.38
CA SER A 82 -31.40 -4.00 22.42
C SER A 82 -30.03 -3.96 21.72
N ALA A 83 -29.51 -2.77 21.42
CA ALA A 83 -28.18 -2.59 20.85
C ALA A 83 -27.08 -3.09 21.79
N ARG A 84 -27.15 -2.74 23.08
CA ARG A 84 -26.20 -3.23 24.09
C ARG A 84 -26.28 -4.75 24.23
N ALA A 85 -27.48 -5.31 24.35
CA ALA A 85 -27.67 -6.75 24.44
C ALA A 85 -27.12 -7.48 23.20
N PHE A 86 -27.26 -6.89 22.02
CA PHE A 86 -26.70 -7.43 20.79
C PHE A 86 -25.17 -7.42 20.82
N PHE A 87 -24.55 -6.31 21.21
CA PHE A 87 -23.09 -6.23 21.33
C PHE A 87 -22.54 -7.22 22.36
N ASP A 88 -23.16 -7.33 23.53
CA ASP A 88 -22.73 -8.25 24.58
C ASP A 88 -22.77 -9.70 24.11
N LYS A 89 -23.83 -10.10 23.37
CA LYS A 89 -23.95 -11.45 22.80
C LYS A 89 -22.91 -11.72 21.72
N ILE A 90 -22.65 -10.77 20.82
CA ILE A 90 -21.64 -10.91 19.78
C ILE A 90 -20.24 -10.99 20.39
N GLU A 91 -19.96 -10.18 21.42
CA GLU A 91 -18.69 -10.22 22.15
C GLU A 91 -18.49 -11.57 22.85
N LEU A 92 -19.55 -12.11 23.46
CA LEU A 92 -19.55 -13.44 24.05
C LEU A 92 -19.29 -14.54 23.00
N ALA A 93 -19.93 -14.48 21.84
CA ALA A 93 -19.70 -15.41 20.74
C ALA A 93 -18.25 -15.35 20.23
N CYS A 94 -17.68 -14.13 20.10
CA CYS A 94 -16.29 -13.95 19.69
C CYS A 94 -15.31 -14.57 20.70
N LEU A 95 -15.51 -14.32 21.99
CA LEU A 95 -14.62 -14.81 23.05
C LEU A 95 -14.75 -16.31 23.26
N ASN A 96 -15.96 -16.80 23.53
CA ASN A 96 -16.17 -18.15 24.06
C ASN A 96 -16.33 -19.21 22.98
N LEU A 97 -16.68 -18.82 21.76
CA LEU A 97 -16.91 -19.77 20.68
C LEU A 97 -15.83 -19.64 19.62
N PHE A 98 -15.77 -18.50 18.93
CA PHE A 98 -14.92 -18.36 17.76
C PHE A 98 -13.43 -18.38 18.10
N TRP A 99 -13.03 -17.69 19.17
CA TRP A 99 -11.63 -17.70 19.60
C TRP A 99 -11.22 -19.02 20.25
N GLU A 100 -12.05 -19.62 21.11
CA GLU A 100 -11.75 -20.92 21.70
C GLU A 100 -11.61 -22.03 20.65
N ASP A 101 -12.40 -21.96 19.57
CA ASP A 101 -12.38 -22.92 18.46
C ASP A 101 -11.41 -22.56 17.31
N ARG A 102 -10.51 -21.58 17.52
CA ARG A 102 -9.57 -21.06 16.51
C ARG A 102 -8.74 -22.12 15.79
N SER A 103 -8.30 -23.15 16.50
CA SER A 103 -7.51 -24.25 15.93
C SER A 103 -8.31 -25.06 14.90
N ARG A 104 -9.60 -25.29 15.16
CA ARG A 104 -10.49 -25.95 14.21
C ARG A 104 -10.77 -25.04 13.03
N ILE A 105 -11.13 -23.78 13.28
CA ILE A 105 -11.36 -22.79 12.24
C ILE A 105 -10.16 -22.73 11.28
N LEU A 106 -8.93 -22.63 11.79
CA LEU A 106 -7.72 -22.58 10.96
C LEU A 106 -7.44 -23.86 10.17
N SER A 107 -7.96 -25.01 10.60
CA SER A 107 -7.79 -26.30 9.92
C SER A 107 -8.96 -26.70 9.00
N THR A 108 -10.04 -25.91 8.97
CA THR A 108 -11.17 -26.16 8.07
C THR A 108 -10.82 -25.80 6.62
N TYR A 109 -11.08 -26.73 5.70
CA TYR A 109 -10.93 -26.54 4.24
C TYR A 109 -12.27 -26.53 3.50
N GLU A 110 -13.38 -26.52 4.23
CA GLU A 110 -14.71 -26.47 3.63
C GLU A 110 -14.96 -25.09 3.01
N ARG A 111 -15.20 -25.08 1.70
CA ARG A 111 -15.42 -23.87 0.91
C ARG A 111 -16.52 -22.97 1.50
N ASP A 112 -17.66 -23.56 1.86
CA ASP A 112 -18.82 -22.82 2.35
C ASP A 112 -18.56 -22.21 3.74
N MET A 113 -17.74 -22.88 4.56
CA MET A 113 -17.27 -22.31 5.83
C MET A 113 -16.40 -21.09 5.60
N GLY A 114 -15.48 -21.12 4.62
CA GLY A 114 -14.67 -19.95 4.26
C GLY A 114 -15.54 -18.73 3.90
N TYR A 115 -16.67 -18.95 3.22
CA TYR A 115 -17.64 -17.89 2.95
C TYR A 115 -18.35 -17.41 4.22
N ALA A 116 -18.78 -18.32 5.09
CA ALA A 116 -19.45 -17.93 6.34
C ALA A 116 -18.53 -17.05 7.19
N LEU A 117 -17.27 -17.44 7.36
CA LEU A 117 -16.26 -16.69 8.11
C LEU A 117 -15.98 -15.31 7.49
N SER A 118 -15.94 -15.23 6.16
CA SER A 118 -15.78 -13.97 5.44
C SER A 118 -16.96 -13.00 5.66
N GLU A 119 -18.19 -13.51 5.67
CA GLU A 119 -19.40 -12.70 5.91
C GLU A 119 -19.46 -12.26 7.39
N LEU A 120 -19.10 -13.15 8.33
CA LEU A 120 -18.96 -12.82 9.75
C LEU A 120 -17.90 -11.75 9.98
N GLN A 121 -16.74 -11.85 9.33
CA GLN A 121 -15.70 -10.81 9.39
C GLN A 121 -16.26 -9.44 8.96
N GLY A 122 -17.02 -9.40 7.86
CA GLY A 122 -17.69 -8.18 7.40
C GLY A 122 -18.72 -7.65 8.41
N ALA A 123 -19.45 -8.55 9.07
CA ALA A 123 -20.45 -8.21 10.07
C ALA A 123 -19.77 -7.63 11.33
N LEU A 124 -18.75 -8.30 11.87
CA LEU A 124 -17.99 -7.82 13.04
C LEU A 124 -17.38 -6.45 12.79
N TYR A 125 -16.80 -6.22 11.61
CA TYR A 125 -16.30 -4.90 11.23
C TYR A 125 -17.41 -3.83 11.23
N SER A 126 -18.58 -4.17 10.67
CA SER A 126 -19.73 -3.25 10.63
C SER A 126 -20.26 -2.94 12.04
N ILE A 127 -20.28 -3.94 12.92
CA ILE A 127 -20.67 -3.79 14.33
C ILE A 127 -19.73 -2.81 15.06
N LEU A 128 -18.42 -2.87 14.79
CA LEU A 128 -17.46 -1.92 15.36
C LEU A 128 -17.71 -0.48 14.89
N ILE A 129 -18.07 -0.28 13.62
CA ILE A 129 -18.47 1.06 13.12
C ILE A 129 -19.72 1.56 13.84
N ILE A 130 -20.74 0.70 13.99
CA ILE A 130 -21.99 1.07 14.69
C ILE A 130 -21.65 1.47 16.13
N ARG A 131 -20.91 0.62 16.85
CA ARG A 131 -20.48 0.88 18.23
C ARG A 131 -19.75 2.22 18.35
N ALA A 132 -18.91 2.56 17.37
CA ALA A 132 -18.19 3.83 17.31
C ALA A 132 -19.08 5.06 17.11
N ARG A 133 -20.25 4.89 16.50
CA ARG A 133 -21.18 5.98 16.16
C ARG A 133 -22.34 6.12 17.14
N THR A 134 -22.80 5.02 17.74
CA THR A 134 -24.04 5.02 18.56
C THR A 134 -23.78 5.23 20.05
N LEU A 135 -22.58 4.94 20.54
CA LEU A 135 -22.25 5.13 21.94
C LEU A 135 -21.55 6.50 22.07
N GLU A 136 -22.19 7.45 22.76
CA GLU A 136 -21.60 8.74 23.20
C GLU A 136 -20.48 8.54 24.25
N LEU A 137 -19.67 7.49 24.10
CA LEU A 137 -18.66 7.09 25.06
C LEU A 137 -17.29 7.50 24.55
N ASP A 138 -16.64 8.36 25.33
CA ASP A 138 -15.33 8.98 25.08
C ASP A 138 -14.18 8.04 24.67
N LYS A 139 -14.35 6.70 24.69
CA LYS A 139 -13.38 5.73 24.16
C LYS A 139 -14.11 4.47 23.67
N VAL A 140 -14.39 4.39 22.37
CA VAL A 140 -14.90 3.16 21.76
C VAL A 140 -13.75 2.16 21.71
N PHE A 141 -13.67 1.30 22.72
CA PHE A 141 -12.68 0.24 22.77
C PHE A 141 -13.14 -0.93 21.88
N VAL A 142 -12.37 -1.25 20.84
CA VAL A 142 -12.50 -2.52 20.13
C VAL A 142 -12.21 -3.63 21.13
N SER A 143 -13.20 -4.48 21.43
CA SER A 143 -12.96 -5.56 22.40
C SER A 143 -11.90 -6.52 21.88
N PRO A 144 -10.97 -6.99 22.73
CA PRO A 144 -9.95 -7.94 22.34
C PRO A 144 -10.52 -9.18 21.63
N GLY A 145 -11.64 -9.72 22.11
CA GLY A 145 -12.31 -10.87 21.50
C GLY A 145 -12.77 -10.63 20.07
N MET A 146 -13.39 -9.48 19.80
CA MET A 146 -13.84 -9.13 18.46
C MET A 146 -12.65 -8.91 17.50
N LEU A 147 -11.59 -8.24 17.95
CA LEU A 147 -10.39 -8.06 17.13
C LEU A 147 -9.75 -9.40 16.78
N LYS A 148 -9.45 -10.22 17.80
CA LYS A 148 -8.85 -11.55 17.65
C LYS A 148 -9.63 -12.41 16.65
N THR A 149 -10.95 -12.45 16.81
CA THR A 149 -11.86 -13.18 15.91
C THR A 149 -11.87 -12.60 14.49
N THR A 150 -11.90 -11.27 14.35
CA THR A 150 -11.90 -10.63 13.02
C THR A 150 -10.59 -10.90 12.28
N VAL A 151 -9.45 -10.88 12.98
CA VAL A 151 -8.14 -11.24 12.42
C VAL A 151 -8.10 -12.73 12.06
N LEU A 152 -8.60 -13.61 12.93
CA LEU A 152 -8.69 -15.05 12.68
C LEU A 152 -9.46 -15.36 11.39
N PHE A 153 -10.65 -14.79 11.22
CA PHE A 153 -11.48 -15.02 10.03
C PHE A 153 -10.83 -14.46 8.77
N TRP A 154 -10.21 -13.28 8.87
CA TRP A 154 -9.47 -12.68 7.76
C TRP A 154 -8.27 -13.54 7.35
N VAL A 155 -7.46 -14.03 8.31
CA VAL A 155 -6.32 -14.90 8.04
C VAL A 155 -6.78 -16.21 7.41
N HIS A 156 -7.85 -16.82 7.93
CA HIS A 156 -8.42 -18.03 7.35
C HIS A 156 -8.80 -17.80 5.88
N GLY A 157 -9.57 -16.75 5.60
CA GLY A 157 -10.04 -16.43 4.23
C GLY A 157 -8.91 -16.19 3.23
N HIS A 158 -7.77 -15.68 3.69
CA HIS A 158 -6.61 -15.37 2.83
C HIS A 158 -5.56 -16.49 2.76
N THR A 159 -5.57 -17.47 3.67
CA THR A 159 -4.58 -18.55 3.68
C THR A 159 -5.12 -19.90 3.23
N ASN A 160 -6.42 -20.14 3.37
CA ASN A 160 -7.08 -21.38 2.94
C ASN A 160 -7.72 -21.21 1.56
N VAL A 161 -6.86 -21.04 0.55
CA VAL A 161 -7.27 -20.93 -0.86
C VAL A 161 -7.53 -22.33 -1.40
N ALA A 162 -8.80 -22.68 -1.62
CA ALA A 162 -9.21 -24.02 -2.06
C ALA A 162 -9.33 -24.18 -3.58
N GLU A 163 -9.30 -23.08 -4.34
CA GLU A 163 -9.49 -23.06 -5.79
C GLU A 163 -8.38 -22.23 -6.48
N ASP A 164 -8.57 -21.91 -7.76
CA ASP A 164 -7.81 -20.88 -8.45
C ASP A 164 -7.76 -19.59 -7.61
N GLU A 165 -6.56 -19.04 -7.41
CA GLU A 165 -6.31 -17.90 -6.53
C GLU A 165 -7.12 -16.68 -6.97
N GLU A 166 -7.11 -16.36 -8.27
CA GLU A 166 -7.83 -15.20 -8.80
C GLU A 166 -9.33 -15.33 -8.60
N ALA A 167 -9.90 -16.51 -8.87
CA ALA A 167 -11.30 -16.80 -8.60
C ALA A 167 -11.65 -16.75 -7.11
N HIS A 168 -10.79 -17.30 -6.24
CA HIS A 168 -10.95 -17.27 -4.79
C HIS A 168 -11.04 -15.85 -4.26
N PHE A 169 -10.03 -15.04 -4.58
CA PHE A 169 -9.91 -13.67 -4.11
C PHE A 169 -10.98 -12.76 -4.72
N SER A 170 -11.30 -12.92 -6.02
CA SER A 170 -12.41 -12.18 -6.64
C SER A 170 -13.73 -12.39 -5.92
N ARG A 171 -13.96 -13.56 -5.30
CA ARG A 171 -15.17 -13.84 -4.51
C ARG A 171 -15.07 -13.34 -3.08
N LEU A 172 -13.93 -13.52 -2.43
CA LEU A 172 -13.67 -13.04 -1.06
C LEU A 172 -13.92 -11.53 -0.92
N TYR A 173 -13.56 -10.77 -1.96
CA TYR A 173 -13.68 -9.31 -1.99
C TYR A 173 -15.05 -8.76 -2.37
N LEU A 174 -16.03 -9.62 -2.70
CA LEU A 174 -17.42 -9.18 -2.82
C LEU A 174 -18.11 -9.08 -1.46
N ALA A 175 -17.68 -9.89 -0.49
CA ALA A 175 -18.26 -9.94 0.85
C ALA A 175 -17.54 -9.01 1.86
N THR A 176 -16.22 -8.86 1.73
CA THR A 176 -15.40 -8.14 2.72
C THR A 176 -14.89 -6.80 2.20
N ARG A 177 -15.03 -5.74 3.00
CA ARG A 177 -14.45 -4.41 2.69
C ARG A 177 -12.98 -4.28 3.11
N GLU A 178 -12.23 -5.37 3.34
CA GLU A 178 -10.81 -5.35 3.75
C GLU A 178 -10.41 -4.20 4.69
N ARG A 179 -11.11 -4.06 5.81
CA ARG A 179 -10.76 -3.09 6.86
C ARG A 179 -10.24 -3.74 8.14
N THR A 180 -9.93 -5.04 8.09
CA THR A 180 -9.30 -5.73 9.23
C THR A 180 -7.93 -5.13 9.56
N MET A 181 -7.16 -4.70 8.55
CA MET A 181 -5.87 -4.03 8.80
C MET A 181 -6.05 -2.69 9.51
N PHE A 182 -7.10 -1.94 9.18
CA PHE A 182 -7.44 -0.73 9.92
C PHE A 182 -7.76 -1.02 11.39
N LEU A 183 -8.51 -2.09 11.70
CA LEU A 183 -8.77 -2.49 13.09
C LEU A 183 -7.48 -2.89 13.83
N LEU A 184 -6.59 -3.61 13.15
CA LEU A 184 -5.30 -3.98 13.72
C LEU A 184 -4.44 -2.74 13.97
N LEU A 185 -4.46 -1.75 13.06
CA LEU A 185 -3.81 -0.47 13.28
C LEU A 185 -4.41 0.33 14.42
N ASP A 186 -5.73 0.35 14.53
CA ASP A 186 -6.39 1.02 15.65
C ASP A 186 -5.81 0.52 16.97
N THR A 187 -5.57 -0.79 17.12
CA THR A 187 -4.95 -1.34 18.35
C THR A 187 -3.51 -0.94 18.61
N PHE A 188 -2.74 -0.61 17.56
CA PHE A 188 -1.42 -0.02 17.73
C PHE A 188 -1.47 1.45 18.15
N PHE A 189 -2.53 2.18 17.77
CA PHE A 189 -2.57 3.64 17.82
C PHE A 189 -3.68 4.25 18.69
N GLN A 190 -4.47 3.44 19.40
CA GLN A 190 -5.61 3.96 20.20
C GLN A 190 -5.18 5.14 21.08
N GLY A 191 -5.73 6.31 20.77
CA GLY A 191 -5.52 7.56 21.52
C GLY A 191 -4.50 8.53 20.92
N SER A 192 -3.68 8.13 19.96
CA SER A 192 -2.75 9.05 19.31
C SER A 192 -3.40 9.67 18.07
N GLN A 193 -3.96 10.88 18.23
CA GLN A 193 -4.23 11.81 17.11
C GLN A 193 -2.97 12.09 16.26
N CYS A 194 -1.79 11.62 16.69
CA CYS A 194 -0.47 11.86 16.11
C CYS A 194 -0.15 11.13 14.79
N TRP A 195 -1.10 10.47 14.13
CA TRP A 195 -0.81 9.99 12.77
C TRP A 195 -0.50 11.14 11.79
N ALA A 196 -0.98 12.35 12.11
CA ALA A 196 -0.70 13.53 11.32
C ALA A 196 0.71 14.11 11.56
N GLY A 197 1.74 13.42 11.06
CA GLY A 197 3.07 14.00 10.86
C GLY A 197 4.00 14.07 12.09
N ALA A 198 3.69 13.40 13.20
CA ALA A 198 4.62 13.36 14.34
C ALA A 198 5.89 12.56 13.99
N PRO A 199 7.10 13.10 14.23
CA PRO A 199 8.36 12.39 14.01
C PRO A 199 8.39 11.04 14.74
N ARG A 200 8.92 10.03 14.06
CA ARG A 200 8.85 8.63 14.50
C ARG A 200 9.58 8.30 15.81
N ASP A 201 10.44 9.20 16.28
CA ASP A 201 11.38 8.90 17.35
C ASP A 201 10.70 8.77 18.73
N ASP A 202 9.45 9.23 18.88
CA ASP A 202 8.64 9.08 20.11
C ASP A 202 7.62 7.92 20.07
N PHE A 203 7.63 7.06 19.04
CA PHE A 203 6.68 5.93 18.93
C PHE A 203 6.88 4.81 19.96
N GLU A 204 7.88 4.91 20.84
CA GLU A 204 7.95 4.08 22.05
C GLU A 204 6.86 4.44 23.08
N SER A 205 6.05 5.49 22.84
CA SER A 205 4.88 5.80 23.65
C SER A 205 3.93 4.59 23.71
N THR A 206 3.71 4.12 24.94
CA THR A 206 3.13 2.84 25.35
C THR A 206 1.83 2.47 24.62
N ILE A 207 1.89 1.44 23.77
CA ILE A 207 0.71 0.62 23.45
C ILE A 207 0.07 0.21 24.78
N PRO A 208 -1.23 0.43 25.00
CA PRO A 208 -1.89 -0.01 26.22
C PRO A 208 -1.61 -1.50 26.48
N PRO A 209 -1.30 -1.90 27.73
CA PRO A 209 -0.93 -3.29 28.03
C PRO A 209 -1.92 -4.32 27.48
N GLU A 210 -3.22 -4.03 27.55
CA GLU A 210 -4.26 -4.93 27.04
C GLU A 210 -4.18 -5.17 25.51
N HIS A 211 -3.76 -4.17 24.73
CA HIS A 211 -3.57 -4.34 23.28
C HIS A 211 -2.30 -5.13 22.97
N LYS A 212 -1.25 -4.92 23.77
CA LYS A 212 -0.01 -5.70 23.65
C LYS A 212 -0.27 -7.18 23.92
N ASP A 213 -1.05 -7.49 24.95
CA ASP A 213 -1.45 -8.87 25.28
C ASP A 213 -2.31 -9.45 24.16
N THR A 214 -3.26 -8.68 23.64
CA THR A 214 -4.11 -9.09 22.51
C THR A 214 -3.28 -9.41 21.26
N LEU A 215 -2.30 -8.58 20.92
CA LEU A 215 -1.40 -8.81 19.77
C LEU A 215 -0.50 -10.03 19.99
N ALA A 216 0.00 -10.23 21.21
CA ALA A 216 0.79 -11.39 21.57
C ALA A 216 -0.03 -12.68 21.42
N GLU A 217 -1.29 -12.69 21.88
CA GLU A 217 -2.21 -13.83 21.69
C GLU A 217 -2.48 -14.10 20.21
N ILE A 218 -2.72 -13.05 19.41
CA ILE A 218 -2.89 -13.19 17.94
C ILE A 218 -1.67 -13.88 17.32
N LEU A 219 -0.47 -13.42 17.65
CA LEU A 219 0.77 -13.98 17.10
C LEU A 219 1.01 -15.41 17.58
N GLN A 220 0.77 -15.68 18.85
CA GLN A 220 0.94 -17.01 19.44
C GLN A 220 -0.03 -18.04 18.85
N ASP A 221 -1.31 -17.68 18.74
CA ASP A 221 -2.37 -18.62 18.37
C ASP A 221 -2.56 -18.77 16.85
N ILE A 222 -2.46 -17.67 16.09
CA ILE A 222 -2.58 -17.72 14.62
C ILE A 222 -1.24 -18.10 13.97
N GLY A 223 -0.15 -17.61 14.55
CA GLY A 223 1.20 -17.78 14.03
C GLY A 223 1.60 -16.68 13.04
N PRO A 224 2.84 -16.15 13.14
CA PRO A 224 3.34 -15.08 12.27
C PRO A 224 3.29 -15.46 10.78
N GLY A 225 3.55 -16.73 10.45
CA GLY A 225 3.55 -17.24 9.08
C GLY A 225 2.21 -17.13 8.38
N ARG A 226 1.12 -17.48 9.08
CA ARG A 226 -0.23 -17.39 8.51
C ARG A 226 -0.68 -15.93 8.40
N LEU A 227 -0.41 -15.14 9.45
CA LEU A 227 -0.76 -13.72 9.47
C LEU A 227 -0.07 -12.96 8.32
N LEU A 228 1.24 -13.15 8.14
CA LEU A 228 1.97 -12.48 7.08
C LEU A 228 1.59 -12.98 5.68
N ARG A 229 1.32 -14.28 5.51
CA ARG A 229 0.81 -14.81 4.23
C ARG A 229 -0.54 -14.20 3.88
N ALA A 230 -1.42 -13.99 4.86
CA ALA A 230 -2.68 -13.29 4.65
C ALA A 230 -2.45 -11.85 4.17
N MET A 231 -1.51 -11.10 4.79
CA MET A 231 -1.14 -9.74 4.35
C MET A 231 -0.62 -9.72 2.92
N LEU A 232 0.28 -10.63 2.56
CA LEU A 232 0.85 -10.70 1.20
C LEU A 232 -0.21 -11.02 0.16
N ASN A 233 -1.10 -11.97 0.46
CA ASN A 233 -2.21 -12.32 -0.41
C ASN A 233 -3.17 -11.15 -0.58
N THR A 234 -3.49 -10.44 0.50
CA THR A 234 -4.26 -9.19 0.43
C THR A 234 -3.59 -8.16 -0.47
N ILE A 235 -2.31 -7.86 -0.31
CA ILE A 235 -1.59 -6.88 -1.14
C ILE A 235 -1.61 -7.30 -2.62
N LYS A 236 -1.38 -8.59 -2.91
CA LYS A 236 -1.24 -9.12 -4.27
C LYS A 236 -2.57 -9.22 -5.03
N TYR A 237 -3.60 -9.74 -4.37
CA TYR A 237 -4.84 -10.14 -5.05
C TYR A 237 -6.00 -9.20 -4.83
N SER A 238 -5.96 -8.34 -3.81
CA SER A 238 -7.07 -7.44 -3.55
C SER A 238 -7.19 -6.31 -4.56
N GLN A 239 -8.35 -6.26 -5.22
CA GLN A 239 -8.77 -5.09 -5.99
C GLN A 239 -8.84 -3.83 -5.12
N PHE A 240 -9.12 -3.95 -3.83
CA PHE A 240 -9.18 -2.80 -2.95
C PHE A 240 -7.82 -2.27 -2.56
N MET A 241 -6.80 -3.13 -2.49
CA MET A 241 -5.42 -2.69 -2.41
C MET A 241 -4.97 -2.07 -3.73
N ARG A 242 -5.51 -2.53 -4.86
CA ARG A 242 -5.26 -1.95 -6.19
C ARG A 242 -5.92 -0.59 -6.43
N TYR A 243 -7.00 -0.24 -5.75
CA TYR A 243 -7.69 1.04 -6.00
C TYR A 243 -7.83 1.91 -4.75
N GLY A 244 -7.48 1.41 -3.57
CA GLY A 244 -7.57 2.12 -2.30
C GLY A 244 -6.23 2.17 -1.61
N LEU A 245 -5.43 3.21 -1.90
CA LEU A 245 -4.10 3.40 -1.30
C LEU A 245 -4.14 3.49 0.23
N GLN A 246 -5.24 4.01 0.79
CA GLN A 246 -5.46 3.98 2.23
C GLN A 246 -5.36 2.56 2.82
N ARG A 247 -5.94 1.55 2.14
CA ARG A 247 -5.92 0.17 2.64
C ARG A 247 -4.55 -0.46 2.47
N LEU A 248 -3.86 -0.14 1.36
CA LEU A 248 -2.50 -0.59 1.14
C LEU A 248 -1.57 -0.04 2.21
N ARG A 249 -1.64 1.28 2.44
CA ARG A 249 -1.00 1.95 3.57
C ARG A 249 -1.31 1.20 4.86
N ASP A 250 -2.58 0.97 5.19
CA ASP A 250 -2.95 0.35 6.47
C ASP A 250 -2.33 -1.03 6.65
N CYS A 251 -2.31 -1.83 5.58
CA CYS A 251 -1.69 -3.16 5.58
C CYS A 251 -0.16 -3.09 5.80
N LEU A 252 0.51 -2.17 5.10
CA LEU A 252 1.97 -2.03 5.20
C LEU A 252 2.39 -1.48 6.56
N VAL A 253 1.67 -0.49 7.07
CA VAL A 253 1.91 0.04 8.41
C VAL A 253 1.68 -1.05 9.45
N ALA A 254 0.62 -1.85 9.33
CA ALA A 254 0.36 -2.93 10.29
C ALA A 254 1.49 -3.96 10.27
N CYS A 255 1.96 -4.32 9.07
CA CYS A 255 3.11 -5.20 8.89
C CYS A 255 4.38 -4.61 9.51
N GLN A 256 4.61 -3.32 9.33
CA GLN A 256 5.75 -2.61 9.92
C GLN A 256 5.66 -2.59 11.46
N CYS A 257 4.50 -2.26 12.03
CA CYS A 257 4.30 -2.27 13.49
C CYS A 257 4.56 -3.67 14.05
N LEU A 258 4.03 -4.71 13.40
CA LEU A 258 4.32 -6.10 13.81
C LEU A 258 5.81 -6.44 13.73
N TYR A 259 6.51 -5.96 12.70
CA TYR A 259 7.95 -6.16 12.56
C TYR A 259 8.76 -5.44 13.63
N LEU A 260 8.40 -4.19 13.98
CA LEU A 260 9.21 -3.36 14.88
C LEU A 260 8.86 -3.54 16.36
N GLN A 261 7.57 -3.64 16.70
CA GLN A 261 7.08 -3.40 18.07
C GLN A 261 6.73 -4.66 18.86
N THR A 262 6.50 -5.80 18.20
CA THR A 262 6.01 -7.00 18.90
C THR A 262 7.04 -7.61 19.85
N GLY A 263 8.33 -7.30 19.67
CA GLY A 263 9.43 -7.97 20.36
C GLY A 263 9.57 -9.45 19.99
N ASP A 264 8.68 -9.97 19.13
CA ASP A 264 8.62 -11.36 18.73
C ASP A 264 9.62 -11.61 17.60
N ALA A 265 10.71 -12.30 17.94
CA ALA A 265 11.74 -12.68 16.98
C ALA A 265 11.18 -13.58 15.85
N SER A 266 10.13 -14.35 16.12
CA SER A 266 9.52 -15.25 15.14
C SER A 266 8.82 -14.48 14.01
N PHE A 267 8.19 -13.34 14.31
CA PHE A 267 7.58 -12.51 13.26
C PHE A 267 8.64 -11.91 12.33
N LYS A 268 9.75 -11.40 12.89
CA LYS A 268 10.87 -10.87 12.09
C LYS A 268 11.49 -11.94 11.21
N GLU A 269 11.74 -13.13 11.76
CA GLU A 269 12.31 -14.26 11.01
C GLU A 269 11.41 -14.65 9.84
N VAL A 270 10.11 -14.85 10.10
CA VAL A 270 9.13 -15.18 9.06
C VAL A 270 9.02 -14.06 8.03
N TYR A 271 9.05 -12.80 8.45
CA TYR A 271 9.00 -11.66 7.54
C TYR A 271 10.13 -11.68 6.52
N LEU A 272 11.35 -11.96 6.97
CA LEU A 272 12.52 -12.05 6.11
C LEU A 272 12.55 -13.31 5.23
N GLN A 273 11.62 -14.25 5.42
CA GLN A 273 11.45 -15.43 4.56
C GLN A 273 10.38 -15.24 3.47
N MET A 274 9.71 -14.09 3.41
CA MET A 274 8.60 -13.85 2.51
C MET A 274 8.94 -12.88 1.35
N PRO A 275 8.32 -13.05 0.16
CA PRO A 275 8.54 -12.21 -1.01
C PRO A 275 7.74 -10.89 -0.94
N MET A 276 8.03 -10.04 0.05
CA MET A 276 7.29 -8.79 0.28
C MET A 276 7.44 -7.79 -0.88
N LEU A 277 8.61 -7.70 -1.51
CA LEU A 277 8.81 -6.78 -2.64
C LEU A 277 7.96 -7.16 -3.86
N GLN A 278 7.80 -8.45 -4.13
CA GLN A 278 6.99 -8.96 -5.22
C GLN A 278 5.50 -8.72 -4.96
N ALA A 279 5.05 -8.81 -3.70
CA ALA A 279 3.71 -8.44 -3.31
C ALA A 279 3.48 -6.93 -3.54
N LEU A 280 4.40 -6.08 -3.09
CA LEU A 280 4.36 -4.63 -3.32
C LEU A 280 4.34 -4.27 -4.81
N GLU A 281 5.17 -4.92 -5.63
CA GLU A 281 5.19 -4.75 -7.09
C GLU A 281 3.85 -5.12 -7.75
N SER A 282 3.14 -6.11 -7.19
CA SER A 282 1.83 -6.53 -7.69
C SER A 282 0.70 -5.57 -7.28
N SER A 283 0.96 -4.69 -6.32
CA SER A 283 0.03 -3.65 -5.89
C SER A 283 -0.02 -2.48 -6.87
N SER A 284 -1.07 -1.67 -6.82
CA SER A 284 -1.30 -0.58 -7.78
C SER A 284 -0.48 0.67 -7.58
N LEU A 285 0.46 0.71 -6.62
CA LEU A 285 1.46 1.78 -6.55
C LEU A 285 2.07 2.02 -7.94
N VAL A 286 2.21 0.94 -8.70
CA VAL A 286 2.70 0.88 -10.07
C VAL A 286 1.80 1.49 -11.14
N SER A 287 0.48 1.38 -10.99
CA SER A 287 -0.46 1.58 -12.11
C SER A 287 -1.06 2.98 -12.19
N ARG A 288 -0.75 3.91 -11.26
CA ARG A 288 -1.32 5.27 -11.28
C ARG A 288 -0.80 6.19 -12.38
N SER A 289 0.28 5.81 -13.09
CA SER A 289 0.87 6.67 -14.14
C SER A 289 -0.12 7.04 -15.25
N ASP A 290 -1.13 6.20 -15.51
CA ASP A 290 -1.98 6.32 -16.71
C ASP A 290 -3.17 7.29 -16.56
N LYS A 291 -3.46 7.79 -15.35
CA LYS A 291 -4.60 8.70 -15.11
C LYS A 291 -4.19 9.89 -14.25
N ARG A 292 -3.33 10.76 -14.76
CA ARG A 292 -3.01 12.01 -14.08
C ARG A 292 -4.18 12.98 -14.16
N VAL A 293 -4.86 13.13 -13.04
CA VAL A 293 -5.77 14.23 -12.78
C VAL A 293 -4.92 15.51 -12.65
N PRO A 294 -5.28 16.62 -13.32
CA PRO A 294 -4.64 17.91 -13.12
C PRO A 294 -4.55 18.27 -11.64
N VAL A 295 -3.46 18.92 -11.21
CA VAL A 295 -3.20 19.28 -9.80
C VAL A 295 -4.39 20.01 -9.16
N ASP A 296 -5.00 20.94 -9.91
CA ASP A 296 -6.14 21.73 -9.43
C ASP A 296 -7.42 20.91 -9.17
N ALA A 297 -7.45 19.65 -9.61
CA ALA A 297 -8.57 18.74 -9.42
C ALA A 297 -8.24 17.58 -8.47
N ARG A 298 -7.07 17.58 -7.84
CA ARG A 298 -6.69 16.55 -6.87
C ARG A 298 -7.20 16.90 -5.49
N ASP A 299 -7.72 15.90 -4.80
CA ASP A 299 -8.08 15.99 -3.39
C ASP A 299 -6.80 15.87 -2.53
N PRO A 300 -6.44 16.90 -1.74
CA PRO A 300 -5.27 16.84 -0.86
C PRO A 300 -5.27 15.63 0.08
N VAL A 301 -6.44 15.16 0.51
CA VAL A 301 -6.58 13.97 1.37
C VAL A 301 -6.17 12.70 0.61
N GLU A 302 -6.49 12.61 -0.67
CA GLU A 302 -6.09 11.48 -1.51
C GLU A 302 -4.58 11.49 -1.80
N GLU A 303 -4.00 12.68 -2.02
CA GLU A 303 -2.55 12.84 -2.18
C GLU A 303 -1.79 12.45 -0.92
N GLN A 304 -2.27 12.88 0.24
CA GLN A 304 -1.70 12.47 1.53
C GLN A 304 -1.72 10.94 1.69
N GLN A 305 -2.86 10.30 1.46
CA GLN A 305 -2.97 8.83 1.54
C GLN A 305 -2.02 8.14 0.56
N THR A 306 -1.79 8.74 -0.61
CA THR A 306 -0.84 8.27 -1.60
C THR A 306 0.59 8.33 -1.07
N LEU A 307 0.99 9.48 -0.55
CA LEU A 307 2.31 9.69 0.05
C LEU A 307 2.55 8.74 1.23
N GLU A 308 1.56 8.52 2.09
CA GLU A 308 1.65 7.59 3.21
C GLU A 308 1.84 6.14 2.76
N ALA A 309 1.15 5.71 1.69
CA ALA A 309 1.34 4.38 1.10
C ALA A 309 2.77 4.22 0.56
N TYR A 310 3.30 5.23 -0.14
CA TYR A 310 4.69 5.23 -0.60
C TYR A 310 5.70 5.24 0.56
N CYS A 311 5.48 6.05 1.60
CA CYS A 311 6.31 6.05 2.80
C CYS A 311 6.39 4.66 3.44
N SER A 312 5.26 3.97 3.50
CA SER A 312 5.16 2.62 4.06
C SER A 312 5.89 1.59 3.19
N ALA A 313 5.69 1.63 1.87
CA ALA A 313 6.40 0.76 0.93
C ALA A 313 7.92 0.96 0.98
N TRP A 314 8.38 2.21 1.04
CA TRP A 314 9.81 2.53 1.14
C TRP A 314 10.40 2.19 2.52
N THR A 315 9.59 2.22 3.58
CA THR A 315 10.03 1.68 4.88
C THR A 315 10.31 0.19 4.77
N HIS A 316 9.48 -0.59 4.07
CA HIS A 316 9.76 -2.01 3.81
C HIS A 316 10.99 -2.20 2.92
N MET A 317 11.22 -1.33 1.92
CA MET A 317 12.47 -1.32 1.14
C MET A 317 13.70 -1.11 2.01
N SER A 318 13.62 -0.23 3.02
CA SER A 318 14.69 -0.02 4.01
C SER A 318 14.91 -1.26 4.87
N ILE A 319 13.84 -1.88 5.41
CA ILE A 319 13.93 -3.10 6.22
C ILE A 319 14.63 -4.22 5.44
N ILE A 320 14.20 -4.46 4.21
CA ILE A 320 14.74 -5.52 3.34
C ILE A 320 16.17 -5.20 2.92
N GLY A 321 16.47 -3.95 2.60
CA GLY A 321 17.83 -3.50 2.31
C GLY A 321 18.78 -3.72 3.49
N LEU A 322 18.38 -3.33 4.70
CA LEU A 322 19.18 -3.55 5.91
C LEU A 322 19.39 -5.06 6.18
N ALA A 323 18.33 -5.86 6.09
CA ALA A 323 18.40 -7.31 6.24
C ALA A 323 19.35 -7.96 5.21
N CYS A 324 19.28 -7.51 3.96
CA CYS A 324 20.16 -7.97 2.89
C CYS A 324 21.62 -7.64 3.19
N ARG A 325 21.89 -6.42 3.68
CA ARG A 325 23.24 -5.96 4.03
C ARG A 325 23.89 -6.79 5.15
N ILE A 326 23.09 -7.27 6.10
CA ILE A 326 23.56 -8.11 7.22
C ILE A 326 23.38 -9.61 6.95
N SER A 327 23.01 -10.00 5.72
CA SER A 327 22.77 -11.40 5.32
C SER A 327 21.70 -12.13 6.15
N SER A 328 20.69 -11.40 6.66
CA SER A 328 19.56 -12.00 7.41
C SER A 328 18.35 -12.36 6.54
N ILE A 329 18.41 -12.07 5.23
CA ILE A 329 17.41 -12.46 4.22
C ILE A 329 18.07 -13.27 3.12
N SER A 330 17.37 -14.27 2.59
CA SER A 330 17.85 -15.04 1.43
C SER A 330 17.95 -14.15 0.18
N PRO A 331 19.08 -14.17 -0.55
CA PRO A 331 19.22 -13.48 -1.83
C PRO A 331 18.12 -13.82 -2.84
N SER A 332 17.58 -15.05 -2.80
CA SER A 332 16.56 -15.53 -3.74
C SER A 332 15.19 -14.86 -3.55
N LEU A 333 14.97 -14.21 -2.41
CA LEU A 333 13.73 -13.47 -2.13
C LEU A 333 13.78 -12.04 -2.65
N ILE A 334 14.94 -11.56 -3.09
CA ILE A 334 15.12 -10.22 -3.63
C ILE A 334 14.99 -10.29 -5.14
N ASP A 335 13.77 -10.03 -5.63
CA ASP A 335 13.56 -9.91 -7.06
C ASP A 335 14.01 -8.52 -7.57
N PRO A 336 14.97 -8.45 -8.50
CA PRO A 336 15.49 -7.19 -8.99
C PRO A 336 14.42 -6.38 -9.76
N THR A 337 13.45 -7.03 -10.41
CA THR A 337 12.38 -6.30 -11.13
C THR A 337 11.48 -5.56 -10.15
N SER A 338 11.07 -6.19 -9.04
CA SER A 338 10.31 -5.56 -7.98
C SER A 338 11.07 -4.38 -7.36
N VAL A 339 12.36 -4.56 -7.04
CA VAL A 339 13.22 -3.49 -6.49
C VAL A 339 13.24 -2.28 -7.43
N TRP A 340 13.56 -2.50 -8.71
CA TRP A 340 13.64 -1.41 -9.69
C TRP A 340 12.31 -0.70 -9.89
N ARG A 341 11.20 -1.44 -9.92
CA ARG A 341 9.88 -0.87 -10.13
C ARG A 341 9.47 0.05 -8.97
N ILE A 342 9.56 -0.45 -7.73
CA ILE A 342 9.23 0.32 -6.52
C ILE A 342 10.12 1.57 -6.42
N MET A 343 11.42 1.42 -6.69
CA MET A 343 12.36 2.54 -6.67
C MET A 343 12.04 3.60 -7.75
N LEU A 344 11.81 3.16 -8.98
CA LEU A 344 11.52 4.05 -10.10
C LEU A 344 10.24 4.86 -9.86
N GLU A 345 9.20 4.21 -9.35
CA GLU A 345 7.92 4.86 -9.06
C GLU A 345 8.05 5.85 -7.92
N GLY A 346 8.64 5.44 -6.78
CA GLY A 346 8.80 6.35 -5.65
C GLY A 346 9.64 7.57 -6.00
N VAL A 347 10.72 7.40 -6.76
CA VAL A 347 11.56 8.53 -7.22
C VAL A 347 10.78 9.41 -8.20
N THR A 348 10.05 8.83 -9.14
CA THR A 348 9.24 9.60 -10.10
C THR A 348 8.17 10.40 -9.38
N GLU A 349 7.42 9.78 -8.47
CA GLU A 349 6.36 10.42 -7.69
C GLU A 349 6.92 11.57 -6.83
N ALA A 350 8.02 11.33 -6.10
CA ALA A 350 8.67 12.36 -5.28
C ALA A 350 9.09 13.58 -6.10
N LEU A 351 9.71 13.35 -7.26
CA LEU A 351 10.16 14.42 -8.16
C LEU A 351 8.96 15.20 -8.71
N GLU A 352 7.88 14.51 -9.08
CA GLU A 352 6.71 15.14 -9.68
C GLU A 352 5.89 15.95 -8.69
N LEU A 353 5.58 15.39 -7.53
CA LEU A 353 4.91 16.12 -6.46
C LEU A 353 5.77 17.30 -5.99
N SER A 354 7.09 17.17 -5.93
CA SER A 354 7.98 18.30 -5.62
C SER A 354 7.86 19.44 -6.62
N MET A 355 7.81 19.12 -7.93
CA MET A 355 7.65 20.13 -8.97
C MET A 355 6.28 20.79 -8.95
N GLU A 356 5.23 20.03 -8.64
CA GLU A 356 3.85 20.50 -8.59
C GLU A 356 3.58 21.36 -7.35
N THR A 357 4.13 20.98 -6.20
CA THR A 357 3.94 21.68 -4.92
C THR A 357 4.82 22.93 -4.78
N TYR A 358 6.01 22.96 -5.38
CA TYR A 358 6.97 24.06 -5.19
C TYR A 358 6.43 25.47 -5.53
N PRO A 359 5.70 25.69 -6.64
CA PRO A 359 5.09 26.99 -6.94
C PRO A 359 4.02 27.41 -5.93
N ARG A 360 3.45 26.45 -5.18
CA ARG A 360 2.38 26.64 -4.20
C ARG A 360 2.85 26.48 -2.75
N ARG A 361 4.16 26.49 -2.50
CA ARG A 361 4.70 26.27 -1.14
C ARG A 361 4.22 27.28 -0.08
N ASP A 362 3.81 28.47 -0.52
CA ASP A 362 3.30 29.54 0.34
C ASP A 362 1.76 29.48 0.49
N ASP A 363 1.10 28.51 -0.15
CA ASP A 363 -0.33 28.25 -0.04
C ASP A 363 -0.64 27.49 1.28
N PRO A 364 -1.40 28.08 2.22
CA PRO A 364 -1.75 27.42 3.47
C PRO A 364 -2.48 26.09 3.29
N GLU A 365 -3.23 25.92 2.19
CA GLU A 365 -3.94 24.67 1.89
C GLU A 365 -2.96 23.53 1.57
N MET A 366 -1.75 23.85 1.11
CA MET A 366 -0.72 22.88 0.77
C MET A 366 0.23 22.56 1.93
N ALA A 367 0.14 23.27 3.06
CA ALA A 367 1.10 23.14 4.16
C ALA A 367 1.18 21.70 4.71
N GLU A 368 0.05 21.02 4.81
CA GLU A 368 -0.02 19.62 5.25
C GLU A 368 0.61 18.69 4.21
N CYS A 369 0.20 18.79 2.94
CA CYS A 369 0.76 17.99 1.85
C CYS A 369 2.29 18.17 1.70
N VAL A 370 2.79 19.41 1.81
CA VAL A 370 4.24 19.71 1.79
C VAL A 370 4.98 19.03 2.93
N SER A 371 4.38 18.98 4.12
CA SER A 371 4.98 18.31 5.29
C SER A 371 5.10 16.80 5.07
N TYR A 372 4.06 16.16 4.52
CA TYR A 372 4.12 14.74 4.16
C TYR A 372 5.09 14.45 3.02
N LEU A 373 5.15 15.32 2.01
CA LEU A 373 6.09 15.16 0.91
C LEU A 373 7.53 15.24 1.40
N GLN A 374 7.84 16.16 2.33
CA GLN A 374 9.15 16.23 2.97
C GLN A 374 9.46 14.95 3.78
N TYR A 375 8.47 14.43 4.50
CA TYR A 375 8.62 13.15 5.21
C TYR A 375 8.91 12.00 4.25
N PHE A 376 8.21 11.95 3.12
CA PHE A 376 8.45 10.96 2.07
C PHE A 376 9.86 11.08 1.49
N HIS A 377 10.34 12.29 1.19
CA HIS A 377 11.72 12.52 0.72
C HIS A 377 12.75 11.94 1.68
N ASN A 378 12.57 12.19 2.99
CA ASN A 378 13.50 11.70 4.00
C ASN A 378 13.56 10.15 4.00
N ILE A 379 12.41 9.48 3.95
CA ILE A 379 12.34 8.00 3.88
C ILE A 379 12.96 7.47 2.59
N LEU A 380 12.65 8.11 1.46
CA LEU A 380 13.15 7.73 0.15
C LEU A 380 14.67 7.85 0.07
N LEU A 381 15.23 8.99 0.49
CA LEU A 381 16.66 9.25 0.50
C LEU A 381 17.40 8.32 1.48
N HIS A 382 16.82 8.07 2.65
CA HIS A 382 17.36 7.11 3.61
C HIS A 382 17.45 5.70 3.02
N SER A 383 16.37 5.25 2.38
CA SER A 383 16.34 3.95 1.71
C SER A 383 17.35 3.88 0.57
N LEU A 384 17.41 4.88 -0.32
CA LEU A 384 18.41 4.95 -1.40
C LEU A 384 19.83 4.87 -0.84
N SER A 385 20.10 5.52 0.29
CA SER A 385 21.40 5.46 0.98
C SER A 385 21.73 4.04 1.47
N ILE A 386 20.77 3.34 2.08
CA ILE A 386 20.94 1.93 2.50
C ILE A 386 21.32 1.05 1.31
N TRP A 387 20.57 1.15 0.21
CA TRP A 387 20.80 0.34 -0.99
C TRP A 387 22.12 0.69 -1.68
N THR A 388 22.43 1.98 -1.81
CA THR A 388 23.70 2.48 -2.35
C THR A 388 24.89 1.98 -1.53
N GLY A 389 24.82 2.10 -0.20
CA GLY A 389 25.86 1.63 0.72
C GLY A 389 26.06 0.11 0.65
N GLY A 390 24.96 -0.67 0.62
CA GLY A 390 25.01 -2.12 0.48
C GLY A 390 25.71 -2.59 -0.80
N ILE A 391 25.44 -1.91 -1.93
CA ILE A 391 26.09 -2.19 -3.23
C ILE A 391 27.57 -1.80 -3.20
N GLN A 392 27.91 -0.61 -2.68
CA GLN A 392 29.28 -0.13 -2.61
C GLN A 392 30.15 -1.02 -1.72
N ASP A 393 29.66 -1.43 -0.56
CA ASP A 393 30.37 -2.32 0.35
C ASP A 393 30.64 -3.68 -0.30
N CYS A 394 29.67 -4.21 -1.07
CA CYS A 394 29.85 -5.45 -1.83
C CYS A 394 30.98 -5.30 -2.86
N LYS A 395 30.99 -4.23 -3.65
CA LYS A 395 32.03 -3.98 -4.67
C LYS A 395 33.41 -3.76 -4.05
N LEU A 396 33.48 -3.20 -2.85
CA LEU A 396 34.73 -2.96 -2.11
C LEU A 396 35.17 -4.18 -1.29
N GLY A 397 34.41 -5.27 -1.26
CA GLY A 397 34.71 -6.45 -0.46
C GLY A 397 34.62 -6.23 1.06
N ARG A 398 33.86 -5.22 1.52
CA ARG A 398 33.70 -4.86 2.95
C ARG A 398 32.45 -5.48 3.60
N GLY A 399 31.92 -6.55 3.02
CA GLY A 399 30.58 -7.04 3.32
C GLY A 399 29.55 -6.36 2.42
N GLY A 400 28.34 -6.08 2.92
CA GLY A 400 27.29 -5.45 2.13
C GLY A 400 26.31 -6.45 1.53
N PHE A 401 25.75 -6.13 0.37
CA PHE A 401 24.81 -7.04 -0.30
C PHE A 401 25.51 -8.29 -0.85
N PRO A 402 24.82 -9.44 -0.88
CA PRO A 402 25.31 -10.63 -1.57
C PRO A 402 25.60 -10.29 -3.05
N LYS A 403 26.73 -10.80 -3.56
CA LYS A 403 27.16 -10.54 -4.94
C LYS A 403 26.08 -10.88 -5.97
N SER A 404 25.34 -11.97 -5.75
CA SER A 404 24.24 -12.40 -6.60
C SER A 404 23.11 -11.36 -6.69
N VAL A 405 22.84 -10.62 -5.61
CA VAL A 405 21.83 -9.54 -5.59
C VAL A 405 22.33 -8.33 -6.36
N VAL A 406 23.60 -7.94 -6.17
CA VAL A 406 24.19 -6.83 -6.92
C VAL A 406 24.26 -7.16 -8.41
N GLU A 407 24.69 -8.37 -8.77
CA GLU A 407 24.70 -8.86 -10.13
C GLU A 407 23.29 -8.95 -10.72
N SER A 408 22.27 -9.37 -9.97
CA SER A 408 20.88 -9.42 -10.46
C SER A 408 20.27 -8.03 -10.66
N LEU A 409 20.63 -7.04 -9.83
CA LEU A 409 20.22 -5.64 -10.02
C LEU A 409 20.86 -4.99 -11.26
N VAL A 410 22.04 -5.47 -11.65
CA VAL A 410 22.74 -5.07 -12.88
C VAL A 410 22.32 -5.96 -14.07
N GLY A 411 21.82 -7.17 -13.83
CA GLY A 411 21.86 -8.32 -14.74
C GLY A 411 21.12 -8.19 -16.07
N ASN A 412 20.27 -7.19 -16.25
CA ASN A 412 19.64 -6.86 -17.53
C ASN A 412 20.04 -5.47 -18.03
N GLU A 413 21.30 -5.08 -17.75
CA GLU A 413 21.96 -3.76 -17.90
C GLU A 413 21.25 -2.75 -18.80
N ILE A 414 20.89 -3.14 -20.02
CA ILE A 414 20.21 -2.30 -21.00
C ILE A 414 18.88 -1.75 -20.47
N ARG A 415 18.03 -2.58 -19.84
CA ARG A 415 16.71 -2.16 -19.36
C ARG A 415 16.83 -1.28 -18.12
N GLU A 416 17.56 -1.72 -17.10
CA GLU A 416 17.71 -1.03 -15.82
C GLU A 416 18.47 0.29 -15.98
N ALA A 417 19.55 0.30 -16.74
CA ALA A 417 20.29 1.54 -17.00
C ALA A 417 19.46 2.52 -17.85
N SER A 418 18.62 2.03 -18.76
CA SER A 418 17.66 2.87 -19.49
C SER A 418 16.59 3.45 -18.58
N MET A 419 16.04 2.68 -17.63
CA MET A 419 15.08 3.18 -16.63
C MET A 419 15.72 4.25 -15.75
N TRP A 420 16.90 3.97 -15.21
CA TRP A 420 17.68 4.90 -14.40
C TRP A 420 17.97 6.23 -15.13
N TYR A 421 18.53 6.14 -16.33
CA TYR A 421 18.85 7.32 -17.13
C TYR A 421 17.60 8.08 -17.58
N GLY A 422 16.47 7.39 -17.80
CA GLY A 422 15.21 8.01 -18.23
C GLY A 422 14.69 9.06 -17.26
N VAL A 423 14.80 8.81 -15.95
CA VAL A 423 14.45 9.79 -14.91
C VAL A 423 15.38 11.00 -15.00
N ILE A 424 16.69 10.78 -15.10
CA ILE A 424 17.70 11.85 -15.18
C ILE A 424 17.49 12.72 -16.42
N GLU A 425 17.28 12.10 -17.57
CA GLU A 425 17.01 12.80 -18.83
C GLU A 425 15.73 13.64 -18.72
N THR A 426 14.65 13.08 -18.17
CA THR A 426 13.39 13.78 -17.97
C THR A 426 13.57 15.01 -17.09
N MET A 427 14.23 14.87 -15.94
CA MET A 427 14.46 15.99 -15.01
C MET A 427 15.33 17.07 -15.64
N ARG A 428 16.42 16.71 -16.32
CA ARG A 428 17.27 17.70 -16.98
C ARG A 428 16.59 18.41 -18.16
N GLY A 429 15.70 17.71 -18.86
CA GLY A 429 14.85 18.28 -19.90
C GLY A 429 13.86 19.31 -19.36
N ARG A 430 13.26 19.07 -18.18
CA ARG A 430 12.38 20.03 -17.49
C ARG A 430 13.15 21.24 -16.95
N PHE A 431 14.41 21.04 -16.53
CA PHE A 431 15.26 22.07 -15.92
C PHE A 431 16.53 22.36 -16.75
N PRO A 432 16.41 22.97 -17.94
CA PRO A 432 17.57 23.24 -18.79
C PRO A 432 18.52 24.29 -18.19
N GLY A 433 18.11 25.05 -17.17
CA GLY A 433 18.94 26.02 -16.45
C GLY A 433 19.67 25.45 -15.23
N GLY A 434 19.47 24.17 -14.91
CA GLY A 434 19.76 23.63 -13.58
C GLY A 434 18.49 23.53 -12.74
N ILE A 435 18.51 22.63 -11.76
CA ILE A 435 17.38 22.38 -10.86
C ILE A 435 17.53 23.36 -9.69
N ASP A 436 16.58 24.27 -9.55
CA ASP A 436 16.52 25.30 -8.50
C ASP A 436 15.59 24.93 -7.34
N ILE A 437 14.95 23.77 -7.42
CA ILE A 437 14.10 23.19 -6.36
C ILE A 437 14.97 22.25 -5.52
N PRO A 438 15.31 22.59 -4.26
CA PRO A 438 16.24 21.81 -3.44
C PRO A 438 15.84 20.33 -3.30
N ALA A 439 14.57 20.06 -3.01
CA ALA A 439 14.06 18.69 -2.87
C ALA A 439 14.23 17.86 -4.15
N VAL A 440 13.97 18.45 -5.33
CA VAL A 440 14.17 17.77 -6.63
C VAL A 440 15.66 17.48 -6.85
N ALA A 441 16.53 18.42 -6.51
CA ALA A 441 17.98 18.24 -6.63
C ALA A 441 18.49 17.10 -5.73
N GLU A 442 18.07 17.07 -4.47
CA GLU A 442 18.46 16.04 -3.49
C GLU A 442 18.01 14.64 -3.91
N VAL A 443 16.74 14.47 -4.31
CA VAL A 443 16.21 13.19 -4.78
C VAL A 443 16.95 12.73 -6.05
N LEU A 444 17.19 13.64 -6.99
CA LEU A 444 17.93 13.32 -8.21
C LEU A 444 19.38 12.94 -7.93
N ASP A 445 20.06 13.63 -7.02
CA ASP A 445 21.43 13.31 -6.63
C ASP A 445 21.50 11.93 -5.95
N GLY A 446 20.55 11.61 -5.06
CA GLY A 446 20.37 10.28 -4.49
C GLY A 446 20.22 9.19 -5.58
N TRP A 447 19.37 9.45 -6.57
CA TRP A 447 19.17 8.54 -7.71
C TRP A 447 20.41 8.37 -8.58
N ILE A 448 21.17 9.45 -8.83
CA ILE A 448 22.44 9.41 -9.55
C ILE A 448 23.49 8.60 -8.77
N MET A 449 23.59 8.80 -7.45
CA MET A 449 24.50 8.03 -6.60
C MET A 449 24.19 6.53 -6.62
N PHE A 450 22.90 6.18 -6.57
CA PHE A 450 22.46 4.78 -6.68
C PHE A 450 22.90 4.14 -8.00
N GLY A 451 22.67 4.79 -9.14
CA GLY A 451 23.13 4.29 -10.45
C GLY A 451 24.65 4.19 -10.56
N LYS A 452 25.39 5.18 -10.04
CA LYS A 452 26.86 5.12 -9.98
C LYS A 452 27.35 3.94 -9.14
N ALA A 453 26.71 3.65 -8.01
CA ALA A 453 27.04 2.48 -7.19
C ALA A 453 26.84 1.17 -7.97
N LEU A 454 25.81 1.09 -8.82
CA LEU A 454 25.60 -0.03 -9.74
C LEU A 454 26.61 -0.09 -10.89
N GLY A 455 27.33 1.00 -11.16
CA GLY A 455 28.31 1.09 -12.25
C GLY A 455 27.74 1.73 -13.51
N PHE A 456 26.56 2.35 -13.42
CA PHE A 456 25.99 3.11 -14.51
C PHE A 456 26.69 4.46 -14.63
N GLU A 457 27.15 4.76 -15.84
CA GLU A 457 27.72 6.05 -16.18
C GLU A 457 26.75 6.80 -17.06
N GLU A 458 26.34 7.98 -16.60
CA GLU A 458 25.33 8.78 -17.28
C GLU A 458 25.72 9.12 -18.74
N SER A 459 27.01 9.39 -18.99
CA SER A 459 27.51 9.63 -20.35
C SER A 459 27.34 8.43 -21.26
N ILE A 460 27.60 7.23 -20.75
CA ILE A 460 27.49 5.97 -21.49
C ILE A 460 26.01 5.67 -21.78
N GLU A 461 25.14 5.78 -20.78
CA GLU A 461 23.71 5.48 -20.95
C GLU A 461 23.01 6.47 -21.90
N ARG A 462 23.41 7.74 -21.84
CA ARG A 462 23.00 8.76 -22.81
C ARG A 462 23.44 8.42 -24.24
N ASP A 463 24.61 7.80 -24.42
CA ASP A 463 25.12 7.39 -25.73
C ASP A 463 24.47 6.09 -26.23
N ARG A 464 23.98 5.23 -25.33
CA ARG A 464 23.33 3.94 -25.64
C ARG A 464 21.89 4.09 -26.17
N ARG A 465 21.16 5.15 -25.81
CA ARG A 465 19.76 5.32 -26.24
C ARG A 465 19.63 5.37 -27.77
N PRO A 466 18.58 4.77 -28.37
CA PRO A 466 18.31 4.92 -29.81
C PRO A 466 18.20 6.38 -30.25
N LEU A 467 17.69 7.25 -29.37
CA LEU A 467 17.65 8.71 -29.58
C LEU A 467 19.06 9.33 -29.72
N ALA A 468 20.09 8.70 -29.16
CA ALA A 468 21.49 9.09 -29.38
C ALA A 468 21.93 8.94 -30.84
N ARG A 469 21.19 8.15 -31.63
CA ARG A 469 21.36 8.01 -33.08
C ARG A 469 20.39 8.85 -33.89
N THR A 470 19.52 9.64 -33.26
CA THR A 470 18.63 10.57 -33.98
C THR A 470 19.15 12.00 -33.96
N CYS A 471 19.04 12.69 -35.09
CA CYS A 471 19.47 14.07 -35.24
C CYS A 471 18.46 15.01 -34.56
N SER A 472 18.90 15.92 -33.69
CA SER A 472 18.02 16.85 -32.96
C SER A 472 17.33 17.90 -33.86
N TRP A 473 17.77 18.06 -35.11
CA TRP A 473 17.15 18.98 -36.07
C TRP A 473 15.89 18.34 -36.66
N ARG A 474 14.72 18.92 -36.36
CA ARG A 474 13.39 18.33 -36.67
C ARG A 474 13.16 18.07 -38.16
N ASP A 475 13.73 18.88 -39.04
CA ASP A 475 13.58 18.71 -40.50
C ASP A 475 14.62 17.75 -41.10
N CYS A 476 15.48 17.12 -40.29
CA CYS A 476 16.41 16.10 -40.75
C CYS A 476 15.70 14.76 -40.89
N VAL A 477 15.98 14.00 -41.95
CA VAL A 477 15.52 12.60 -42.09
C VAL A 477 15.93 11.74 -40.89
N HIS A 478 17.07 12.05 -40.27
CA HIS A 478 17.56 11.33 -39.10
C HIS A 478 16.91 11.75 -37.78
N PHE A 479 15.96 12.70 -37.78
CA PHE A 479 15.18 13.03 -36.59
C PHE A 479 14.28 11.85 -36.17
N THR A 480 13.69 11.16 -37.15
CA THR A 480 12.85 9.98 -36.93
C THR A 480 13.57 8.67 -37.21
N VAL A 481 14.57 8.66 -38.10
CA VAL A 481 15.31 7.46 -38.48
C VAL A 481 16.71 7.46 -37.86
N PRO A 482 17.09 6.45 -37.05
CA PRO A 482 18.44 6.34 -36.52
C PRO A 482 19.51 6.44 -37.62
N ALA A 483 20.47 7.34 -37.44
CA ALA A 483 21.60 7.48 -38.33
C ALA A 483 22.54 6.27 -38.23
N SER A 484 23.08 5.84 -39.37
CA SER A 484 24.06 4.76 -39.44
C SER A 484 25.43 5.14 -38.90
N LYS A 485 25.73 6.45 -38.85
CA LYS A 485 26.99 7.01 -38.34
C LYS A 485 26.78 7.66 -36.97
N PRO A 486 27.80 7.65 -36.09
CA PRO A 486 27.78 8.42 -34.85
C PRO A 486 27.48 9.89 -35.13
N LEU A 487 26.58 10.47 -34.34
CA LEU A 487 26.18 11.86 -34.48
C LEU A 487 27.15 12.79 -33.73
N MET A 488 27.34 14.00 -34.27
CA MET A 488 28.11 15.04 -33.61
C MET A 488 27.34 15.61 -32.43
N VAL A 489 27.91 15.48 -31.24
CA VAL A 489 27.35 16.05 -30.02
C VAL A 489 27.62 17.55 -29.96
N CYS A 490 26.63 18.34 -29.57
CA CYS A 490 26.80 19.77 -29.35
C CYS A 490 27.86 20.02 -28.28
N LYS A 491 28.96 20.70 -28.63
CA LYS A 491 30.05 21.04 -27.69
C LYS A 491 29.60 21.91 -26.51
N GLY A 492 28.45 22.59 -26.62
CA GLY A 492 27.89 23.44 -25.57
C GLY A 492 27.14 22.63 -24.51
N CYS A 493 25.93 22.18 -24.82
CA CYS A 493 25.07 21.45 -23.87
C CYS A 493 25.45 19.97 -23.69
N LYS A 494 26.16 19.36 -24.65
CA LYS A 494 26.41 17.90 -24.71
C LYS A 494 25.15 17.01 -24.73
N GLU A 495 24.00 17.60 -25.03
CA GLU A 495 22.70 16.91 -25.09
C GLU A 495 22.28 16.71 -26.55
N ASN A 496 22.16 17.79 -27.33
CA ASN A 496 21.75 17.69 -28.73
C ASN A 496 22.82 17.04 -29.62
N ARG A 497 22.37 16.25 -30.60
CA ARG A 497 23.21 15.51 -31.54
C ARG A 497 22.82 15.81 -32.98
N TYR A 498 23.79 15.88 -33.87
CA TYR A 498 23.57 16.28 -35.26
C TYR A 498 24.29 15.36 -36.23
N CYS A 499 23.61 14.96 -37.31
CA CYS A 499 24.24 14.16 -38.37
C CYS A 499 25.25 14.97 -39.20
N SER A 500 25.15 16.30 -39.16
CA SER A 500 26.01 17.22 -39.90
C SER A 500 26.10 18.59 -39.23
N THR A 501 27.13 19.37 -39.57
CA THR A 501 27.30 20.74 -39.11
C THR A 501 26.22 21.66 -39.69
N ALA A 502 25.67 21.30 -40.85
CA ALA A 502 24.50 21.96 -41.43
C ALA A 502 23.28 21.81 -40.52
N CYS A 503 22.94 20.59 -40.10
CA CYS A 503 21.84 20.36 -39.16
C CYS A 503 22.06 21.08 -37.82
N GLN A 504 23.28 21.09 -37.29
CA GLN A 504 23.59 21.87 -36.08
C GLN A 504 23.35 23.37 -36.28
N ARG A 505 23.79 23.95 -37.40
CA ARG A 505 23.58 25.37 -37.71
C ARG A 505 22.11 25.70 -37.95
N SER A 506 21.35 24.81 -38.59
CA SER A 506 19.91 24.96 -38.79
C SER A 506 19.18 24.92 -37.46
N ASP A 507 19.44 23.93 -36.61
CA ASP A 507 18.82 23.84 -35.28
C ASP A 507 19.20 25.03 -34.38
N TRP A 508 20.44 25.52 -34.50
CA TRP A 508 20.90 26.72 -33.82
C TRP A 508 20.14 27.98 -34.23
N LYS A 509 19.92 28.20 -35.54
CA LYS A 509 19.29 29.41 -36.07
C LYS A 509 17.75 29.34 -36.05
N GLN A 510 17.20 28.18 -36.37
CA GLN A 510 15.77 27.99 -36.68
C GLN A 510 15.09 27.08 -35.63
N GLY A 511 15.78 26.08 -35.08
CA GLY A 511 15.20 25.11 -34.15
C GLY A 511 15.15 25.52 -32.69
N GLY A 512 15.56 26.75 -32.38
CA GLY A 512 15.55 27.29 -31.02
C GLY A 512 16.67 26.73 -30.13
N HIS A 513 17.60 25.93 -30.65
CA HIS A 513 18.67 25.37 -29.83
C HIS A 513 19.57 26.45 -29.22
N ARG A 514 19.77 27.58 -29.92
CA ARG A 514 20.52 28.73 -29.38
C ARG A 514 19.97 29.20 -28.04
N VAL A 515 18.66 29.23 -27.85
CA VAL A 515 18.02 29.69 -26.61
C VAL A 515 18.18 28.67 -25.48
N LYS A 516 18.15 27.38 -25.81
CA LYS A 516 18.23 26.28 -24.84
C LYS A 516 19.66 25.90 -24.45
N CYS A 517 20.66 26.23 -25.28
CA CYS A 517 22.03 25.79 -25.06
C CYS A 517 22.67 26.51 -23.85
N ARG A 518 22.97 25.75 -22.79
CA ARG A 518 23.51 26.23 -21.51
C ARG A 518 24.77 27.10 -21.61
N ARG A 519 25.60 26.93 -22.66
CA ARG A 519 26.84 27.71 -22.85
C ARG A 519 26.59 29.23 -22.96
N LEU A 520 25.39 29.68 -23.32
CA LEU A 520 25.09 31.10 -23.49
C LEU A 520 24.52 31.77 -22.23
N LYS A 521 24.36 31.04 -21.11
CA LYS A 521 23.91 31.57 -19.82
C LYS A 521 25.04 31.77 -18.81
N THR A 522 26.26 32.08 -19.28
CA THR A 522 27.31 32.67 -18.42
C THR A 522 27.03 34.14 -18.18
#